data_AF-A0A091LQE6-F1
#
_entry.id   AF-A0A091LQE6-F1
#
_cell.length_a   1.000
_cell.length_b   1.000
_cell.length_c   1.000
_cell.angle_alpha   90.00
_cell.angle_beta   90.00
_cell.angle_gamma   90.00
#
_symmetry.space_group_name_H-M   'P 1'
#
loop_
_entity.id
_entity.type
_entity.pdbx_description
1 polymer ?
#
loop_
_entity_poly.entity_id
_entity_poly.type
_entity_poly.pdbx_seq_one_letter_code
_entity_poly.pdbx_strand_id
1 'polypeptide(L)'
;VLLLSLLAGCLPAVQPRDFTVKDIVYLHPSTTPYPRGFKCFTCEKAADNYECNRWAPDVYCPRGTRYCFSQHTMKVTGESVSVTKRCVPLEDCLSTGCTYVKHEEYKICTSCCEGSICNLPLPRNTTDAVFTTLSPL
;
A
#
# COMPACT_ATOMS: atom_id res chain seq x y z
N VAL A 1 37.23 -21.36 -30.83
CA VAL A 1 36.64 -20.21 -30.12
C VAL A 1 35.18 -20.14 -30.52
N LEU A 2 34.27 -20.69 -29.71
CA LEU A 2 32.82 -20.71 -30.00
C LEU A 2 32.23 -19.33 -29.69
N LEU A 3 31.69 -18.65 -30.71
CA LEU A 3 30.85 -17.46 -30.55
C LEU A 3 29.50 -17.90 -29.98
N LEU A 4 29.25 -17.61 -28.70
CA LEU A 4 27.93 -17.66 -28.09
C LEU A 4 27.24 -16.31 -28.34
N SER A 5 26.39 -16.25 -29.36
CA SER A 5 25.49 -15.14 -29.63
C SER A 5 24.40 -15.08 -28.56
N LEU A 6 24.37 -13.98 -27.81
CA LEU A 6 23.36 -13.65 -26.80
C LEU A 6 22.01 -13.41 -27.47
N LEU A 7 21.08 -14.35 -27.32
CA LEU A 7 19.66 -14.12 -27.56
C LEU A 7 19.09 -13.33 -26.37
N ALA A 8 19.28 -12.02 -26.37
CA ALA A 8 18.51 -11.11 -25.51
C ALA A 8 17.09 -11.02 -26.10
N GLY A 9 16.26 -12.01 -25.79
CA GLY A 9 14.84 -11.96 -26.12
C GLY A 9 14.21 -10.73 -25.45
N CYS A 10 13.64 -9.83 -26.27
CA CYS A 10 12.72 -8.79 -25.79
C CYS A 10 11.54 -9.47 -25.10
N LEU A 11 11.65 -9.68 -23.78
CA LEU A 11 10.48 -9.99 -22.97
C LEU A 11 9.52 -8.80 -23.08
N PRO A 12 8.22 -9.04 -23.31
CA PRO A 12 7.25 -7.96 -23.29
C PRO A 12 7.33 -7.27 -21.93
N ALA A 13 7.50 -5.95 -21.93
CA ALA A 13 7.44 -5.16 -20.72
C ALA A 13 6.12 -5.49 -20.00
N VAL A 14 6.22 -6.09 -18.81
CA VAL A 14 5.04 -6.37 -17.97
C VAL A 14 4.42 -5.01 -17.68
N GLN A 15 3.22 -4.77 -18.20
CA GLN A 15 2.51 -3.53 -17.92
C GLN A 15 2.25 -3.46 -16.40
N PRO A 16 2.56 -2.34 -15.75
CA PRO A 16 2.22 -2.15 -14.35
C PRO A 16 0.71 -2.23 -14.20
N ARG A 17 0.25 -3.25 -13.48
CA ARG A 17 -1.17 -3.47 -13.15
C ARG A 17 -1.37 -3.27 -11.66
N ASP A 18 -2.52 -2.75 -11.26
CA ASP A 18 -2.84 -2.60 -9.85
C ASP A 18 -3.17 -3.96 -9.21
N PHE A 19 -3.00 -4.06 -7.88
CA PHE A 19 -3.41 -5.23 -7.11
C PHE A 19 -4.85 -5.09 -6.69
N THR A 20 -5.63 -6.15 -6.91
CA THR A 20 -7.07 -6.15 -6.70
C THR A 20 -7.47 -7.28 -5.75
N VAL A 21 -8.74 -7.28 -5.33
CA VAL A 21 -9.31 -8.38 -4.53
C VAL A 21 -9.15 -9.73 -5.24
N LYS A 22 -9.15 -9.76 -6.58
CA LYS A 22 -8.99 -10.99 -7.37
C LYS A 22 -7.60 -11.61 -7.26
N ASP A 23 -6.60 -10.82 -6.86
CA ASP A 23 -5.23 -11.27 -6.67
C ASP A 23 -5.02 -11.92 -5.29
N ILE A 24 -6.01 -11.84 -4.40
CA ILE A 24 -5.97 -12.47 -3.08
C ILE A 24 -6.32 -13.95 -3.24
N VAL A 25 -5.30 -14.81 -3.26
CA VAL A 25 -5.45 -16.27 -3.47
C VAL A 25 -6.14 -16.94 -2.28
N TYR A 26 -5.71 -16.59 -1.06
CA TYR A 26 -6.27 -17.13 0.16
C TYR A 26 -5.98 -16.17 1.31
N LEU A 27 -7.03 -15.73 2.00
CA LEU A 27 -6.87 -15.12 3.32
C LEU A 27 -6.91 -16.26 4.32
N HIS A 28 -5.80 -16.52 5.00
CA HIS A 28 -5.80 -17.57 6.02
C HIS A 28 -6.83 -17.20 7.09
N PRO A 29 -7.90 -18.01 7.26
CA PRO A 29 -8.89 -17.79 8.28
C PRO A 29 -8.19 -18.06 9.60
N SER A 30 -7.87 -16.98 10.30
CA SER A 30 -7.20 -17.07 11.58
C SER A 30 -8.19 -16.67 12.63
N THR A 31 -8.42 -17.57 13.58
CA THR A 31 -8.79 -17.18 14.93
C THR A 31 -7.87 -16.02 15.32
N THR A 32 -8.44 -14.87 15.62
CA THR A 32 -7.65 -13.68 15.95
C THR A 32 -6.81 -14.00 17.19
N PRO A 33 -5.48 -13.76 17.18
CA PRO A 33 -4.62 -14.09 18.33
C PRO A 33 -4.99 -13.31 19.60
N TYR A 34 -5.78 -12.25 19.47
CA TYR A 34 -6.36 -11.46 20.55
C TYR A 34 -7.70 -10.86 20.11
N PRO A 35 -8.61 -10.50 21.05
CA PRO A 35 -9.88 -9.85 20.70
C PRO A 35 -9.65 -8.59 19.87
N ARG A 36 -10.43 -8.43 18.79
CA ARG A 36 -10.32 -7.31 17.83
C ARG A 36 -9.00 -7.27 17.04
N GLY A 37 -8.28 -8.40 16.95
CA GLY A 37 -7.14 -8.53 16.05
C GLY A 37 -7.53 -8.26 14.60
N PHE A 38 -6.73 -7.45 13.92
CA PHE A 38 -6.92 -7.06 12.53
C PHE A 38 -5.60 -7.18 11.75
N LYS A 39 -5.70 -7.19 10.42
CA LYS A 39 -4.55 -7.23 9.51
C LYS A 39 -4.55 -5.96 8.66
N CYS A 40 -3.40 -5.56 8.16
CA CYS A 40 -3.25 -4.53 7.13
C CYS A 40 -2.26 -5.06 6.09
N PHE A 41 -2.32 -4.54 4.87
CA PHE A 41 -1.16 -4.62 3.99
C PHE A 41 -0.02 -3.81 4.63
N THR A 42 1.20 -4.36 4.64
CA THR A 42 2.38 -3.69 5.19
C THR A 42 3.55 -3.83 4.23
N CYS A 43 4.22 -2.71 3.97
CA CYS A 43 5.40 -2.62 3.10
C CYS A 43 6.12 -1.30 3.37
N GLU A 44 7.41 -1.24 3.08
CA GLU A 44 8.22 -0.02 3.23
C GLU A 44 8.84 0.31 1.86
N LYS A 45 8.46 1.47 1.29
CA LYS A 45 8.99 1.99 0.03
C LYS A 45 8.96 1.00 -1.14
N ALA A 46 7.88 0.22 -1.28
CA ALA A 46 7.65 -0.61 -2.46
C ALA A 46 7.45 0.28 -3.71
N ALA A 47 7.80 -0.21 -4.90
CA ALA A 47 7.72 0.60 -6.12
C ALA A 47 6.27 1.01 -6.46
N ASP A 48 5.32 0.11 -6.20
CA ASP A 48 3.90 0.34 -6.46
C ASP A 48 2.99 -0.47 -5.53
N ASN A 49 1.67 -0.32 -5.72
CA ASN A 49 0.67 -1.04 -4.92
C ASN A 49 0.75 -2.56 -5.11
N TYR A 50 1.16 -2.99 -6.30
CA TYR A 50 1.19 -4.40 -6.65
C TYR A 50 2.32 -5.13 -5.95
N GLU A 51 3.52 -4.57 -6.03
CA GLU A 51 4.66 -5.08 -5.27
C GLU A 51 4.39 -5.06 -3.77
N CYS A 52 3.83 -3.96 -3.24
CA CYS A 52 3.48 -3.84 -1.83
C CYS A 52 2.51 -4.93 -1.38
N ASN A 53 1.37 -5.10 -2.07
CA ASN A 53 0.31 -6.00 -1.63
C ASN A 53 0.65 -7.48 -1.89
N ARG A 54 1.37 -7.76 -2.99
CA ARG A 54 1.73 -9.14 -3.37
C ARG A 54 2.70 -9.78 -2.38
N TRP A 55 3.58 -8.99 -1.79
CA TRP A 55 4.62 -9.47 -0.86
C TRP A 55 4.35 -9.11 0.60
N ALA A 56 3.22 -8.46 0.88
CA ALA A 56 2.82 -8.15 2.25
C ALA A 56 2.71 -9.44 3.09
N PRO A 57 3.29 -9.47 4.30
CA PRO A 57 3.17 -10.63 5.17
C PRO A 57 1.73 -10.79 5.66
N ASP A 58 1.22 -12.03 5.62
CA ASP A 58 -0.11 -12.37 6.14
C ASP A 58 -0.10 -12.53 7.66
N VAL A 59 0.17 -11.44 8.38
CA VAL A 59 0.31 -11.39 9.84
C VAL A 59 -0.64 -10.37 10.47
N TYR A 60 -0.98 -10.59 11.75
CA TYR A 60 -1.77 -9.62 12.51
C TYR A 60 -0.97 -8.39 12.88
N CYS A 61 -1.66 -7.25 12.94
CA CYS A 61 -1.08 -6.01 13.43
C CYS A 61 -0.64 -6.13 14.90
N PRO A 62 0.39 -5.38 15.33
CA PRO A 62 0.84 -5.38 16.71
C PRO A 62 -0.20 -4.72 17.64
N ARG A 63 -0.12 -5.04 18.93
CA ARG A 63 -0.93 -4.38 19.96
C ARG A 63 -0.63 -2.88 20.00
N GLY A 64 -1.63 -2.08 20.38
CA GLY A 64 -1.52 -0.62 20.40
C GLY A 64 -1.79 0.06 19.06
N THR A 65 -1.96 -0.71 17.98
CA THR A 65 -2.41 -0.18 16.67
C THR A 65 -3.90 -0.43 16.48
N ARG A 66 -4.53 0.39 15.63
CA ARG A 66 -5.97 0.29 15.32
C ARG A 66 -6.31 0.57 13.86
N TYR A 67 -5.41 1.21 13.12
CA TYR A 67 -5.68 1.68 11.77
C TYR A 67 -4.65 1.15 10.79
N CYS A 68 -5.07 1.02 9.53
CA CYS A 68 -4.17 0.78 8.44
C CYS A 68 -3.82 2.10 7.76
N PHE A 69 -2.53 2.44 7.75
CA PHE A 69 -1.96 3.60 7.10
C PHE A 69 -1.50 3.26 5.69
N SER A 70 -1.70 4.20 4.76
CA SER A 70 -1.14 4.17 3.41
C SER A 70 -0.56 5.52 3.05
N GLN A 71 0.71 5.55 2.64
CA GLN A 71 1.35 6.70 2.00
C GLN A 71 1.77 6.31 0.59
N HIS A 72 1.42 7.17 -0.36
CA HIS A 72 1.72 7.00 -1.77
C HIS A 72 2.40 8.24 -2.31
N THR A 73 3.68 8.10 -2.64
CA THR A 73 4.45 9.09 -3.40
C THR A 73 4.30 8.76 -4.87
N MET A 74 3.87 9.73 -5.66
CA MET A 74 3.67 9.58 -7.10
C MET A 74 4.14 10.82 -7.84
N LYS A 75 4.51 10.66 -9.11
CA LYS A 75 4.70 11.79 -10.02
C LYS A 75 3.38 12.53 -10.20
N VAL A 76 3.42 13.80 -10.56
CA VAL A 76 2.20 14.57 -10.93
C VAL A 76 1.41 13.91 -12.07
N THR A 77 2.07 13.13 -12.92
CA THR A 77 1.45 12.31 -13.98
C THR A 77 0.66 11.10 -13.46
N GLY A 78 0.79 10.77 -12.17
CA GLY A 78 0.10 9.66 -11.50
C GLY A 78 0.90 8.37 -11.41
N GLU A 79 2.10 8.32 -11.99
CA GLU A 79 3.00 7.17 -11.87
C GLU A 79 3.50 7.00 -10.43
N SER A 80 3.35 5.80 -9.88
CA SER A 80 3.84 5.46 -8.54
C SER A 80 5.35 5.61 -8.46
N VAL A 81 5.84 6.19 -7.36
CA VAL A 81 7.27 6.32 -7.04
C VAL A 81 7.61 5.46 -5.83
N SER A 82 6.78 5.53 -4.80
CA SER A 82 6.94 4.68 -3.62
C SER A 82 5.63 4.52 -2.86
N VAL A 83 5.46 3.35 -2.25
CA VAL A 83 4.32 2.99 -1.41
C VAL A 83 4.82 2.49 -0.07
N THR A 84 4.29 3.07 1.01
CA THR A 84 4.49 2.58 2.37
C THR A 84 3.13 2.32 3.02
N LYS A 85 2.96 1.13 3.60
CA LYS A 85 1.76 0.75 4.34
C LYS A 85 2.12 0.19 5.70
N ARG A 86 1.38 0.56 6.74
CA ARG A 86 1.71 0.22 8.14
C ARG A 86 0.45 0.01 8.96
N CYS A 87 0.54 -0.82 10.01
CA CYS A 87 -0.40 -0.79 11.12
C CYS A 87 0.01 0.35 12.05
N VAL A 88 -0.92 1.25 12.40
CA VAL A 88 -0.59 2.46 13.16
C VAL A 88 -1.60 2.76 14.28
N PRO A 89 -1.18 3.51 15.32
CA PRO A 89 -2.09 4.09 16.31
C PRO A 89 -2.81 5.34 15.75
N LEU A 90 -3.65 6.01 16.56
CA LEU A 90 -4.48 7.13 16.11
C LEU A 90 -3.65 8.34 15.68
N GLU A 91 -2.60 8.66 16.43
CA GLU A 91 -1.75 9.83 16.23
C GLU A 91 -1.15 9.91 14.82
N ASP A 92 -0.82 8.77 14.22
CA ASP A 92 -0.26 8.67 12.87
C ASP A 92 -1.32 8.93 11.77
N CYS A 93 -2.61 8.87 12.11
CA CYS A 93 -3.73 9.07 11.20
C CYS A 93 -4.36 10.46 11.26
N LEU A 94 -3.87 11.35 12.14
CA LEU A 94 -4.40 12.70 12.28
C LEU A 94 -3.96 13.64 11.14
N SER A 95 -3.00 13.22 10.31
CA SER A 95 -2.45 14.02 9.19
C SER A 95 -2.62 13.32 7.84
N THR A 96 -3.86 13.08 7.42
CA THR A 96 -4.19 12.60 6.06
C THR A 96 -4.33 13.75 5.06
N GLY A 97 -4.19 13.45 3.78
CA GLY A 97 -4.31 14.42 2.68
C GLY A 97 -3.22 14.25 1.63
N CYS A 98 -3.19 15.15 0.66
CA CYS A 98 -2.14 15.20 -0.35
C CYS A 98 -1.31 16.48 -0.26
N THR A 99 0.01 16.34 -0.31
CA THR A 99 0.96 17.46 -0.37
C THR A 99 1.72 17.42 -1.69
N TYR A 100 1.85 18.58 -2.34
CA TYR A 100 2.60 18.73 -3.59
C TYR A 100 4.01 19.23 -3.31
N VAL A 101 5.01 18.51 -3.80
CA VAL A 101 6.43 18.89 -3.71
C VAL A 101 6.83 19.53 -5.03
N LYS A 102 6.63 20.85 -5.13
CA LYS A 102 6.75 21.62 -6.39
C LYS A 102 8.11 21.46 -7.09
N HIS A 103 9.18 21.30 -6.31
CA HIS A 103 10.54 21.26 -6.85
C HIS A 103 10.93 19.91 -7.47
N GLU A 104 10.19 18.85 -7.15
CA GLU A 104 10.50 17.48 -7.59
C GLU A 104 9.39 16.86 -8.45
N GLU A 105 8.34 17.63 -8.78
CA GLU A 105 7.18 17.16 -9.55
C GLU A 105 6.51 15.91 -8.96
N TYR A 106 6.59 15.77 -7.62
CA TYR A 106 5.95 14.70 -6.87
C TYR A 106 4.75 15.19 -6.06
N LYS A 107 3.86 14.26 -5.78
CA LYS A 107 2.70 14.39 -4.91
C LYS A 107 2.73 13.25 -3.91
N ILE A 108 2.59 13.57 -2.63
CA ILE A 108 2.55 12.60 -1.53
C ILE A 108 1.14 12.61 -0.97
N CYS A 109 0.43 11.49 -1.11
CA CYS A 109 -0.92 11.32 -0.57
C CYS A 109 -0.92 10.30 0.57
N THR A 110 -1.58 10.64 1.67
CA THR A 110 -1.67 9.82 2.88
C THR A 110 -3.12 9.59 3.27
N SER A 111 -3.49 8.33 3.52
CA SER A 111 -4.81 7.93 4.01
C SER A 111 -4.70 6.94 5.17
N CYS A 112 -5.76 6.88 5.96
CA CYS A 112 -5.94 5.85 6.99
C CYS A 112 -7.33 5.23 6.88
N CYS A 113 -7.45 3.97 7.27
CA CYS A 113 -8.73 3.28 7.38
C CYS A 113 -8.82 2.39 8.62
N GLU A 114 -10.02 2.21 9.14
CA GLU A 114 -10.33 1.23 10.18
C GLU A 114 -10.97 -0.02 9.56
N GLY A 115 -10.43 -1.19 9.88
CA GLY A 115 -10.93 -2.48 9.38
C GLY A 115 -9.80 -3.41 8.95
N SER A 116 -10.06 -4.72 8.95
CA SER A 116 -9.06 -5.69 8.48
C SER A 116 -8.86 -5.54 6.97
N ILE A 117 -7.61 -5.49 6.53
CA ILE A 117 -7.13 -5.36 5.14
C ILE A 117 -7.77 -4.20 4.36
N CYS A 118 -8.24 -3.16 5.06
CA CYS A 118 -8.96 -2.04 4.45
C CYS A 118 -8.08 -1.18 3.53
N ASN A 119 -6.75 -1.21 3.72
CA ASN A 119 -5.79 -0.41 2.96
C ASN A 119 -5.33 -1.10 1.67
N LEU A 120 -6.20 -1.88 1.03
CA LEU A 120 -5.95 -2.50 -0.27
C LEU A 120 -5.64 -1.46 -1.37
N PRO A 121 -6.45 -0.40 -1.58
CA PRO A 121 -6.14 0.66 -2.56
C PRO A 121 -5.10 1.67 -2.03
N LEU A 122 -4.62 2.53 -2.94
CA LEU A 122 -3.78 3.68 -2.60
C LEU A 122 -4.56 5.00 -2.72
N PRO A 123 -4.27 5.99 -1.86
CA PRO A 123 -4.72 7.36 -2.08
C PRO A 123 -3.99 7.96 -3.28
N ARG A 124 -4.71 8.66 -4.14
CA ARG A 124 -4.20 9.32 -5.34
C ARG A 124 -4.57 10.80 -5.41
N ASN A 125 -5.53 11.28 -4.63
CA ASN A 125 -6.03 12.65 -4.64
C ASN A 125 -6.61 13.03 -3.26
N THR A 126 -7.08 14.27 -3.11
CA THR A 126 -7.60 14.76 -1.82
C THR A 126 -8.91 14.09 -1.40
N THR A 127 -9.65 13.48 -2.33
CA THR A 127 -10.92 12.80 -2.06
C THR A 127 -10.71 11.42 -1.43
N ASP A 128 -9.64 10.72 -1.82
CA ASP A 128 -9.30 9.39 -1.29
C ASP A 128 -8.16 9.41 -0.25
N ALA A 129 -7.42 10.51 -0.14
CA ALA A 129 -6.43 10.77 0.91
C ALA A 129 -7.08 11.26 2.21
N VAL A 130 -7.97 10.45 2.78
CA VAL A 130 -8.75 10.79 3.98
C VAL A 130 -8.54 9.77 5.09
N PHE A 131 -8.98 10.10 6.31
CA PHE A 131 -9.08 9.16 7.41
C PHE A 131 -10.52 8.62 7.51
N THR A 132 -10.72 7.36 7.11
CA THR A 132 -12.01 6.66 7.18
C THR A 132 -12.07 5.78 8.42
N THR A 133 -12.82 6.19 9.44
CA THR A 133 -13.04 5.40 10.66
C THR A 133 -14.51 4.98 10.80
N LEU A 134 -14.73 3.81 11.40
CA LEU A 134 -16.07 3.31 11.73
C LEU A 134 -16.48 3.71 13.15
N SER A 135 -15.52 4.19 13.95
CA SER A 135 -15.70 4.51 15.35
C SER A 135 -15.54 6.02 15.57
N PRO A 136 -16.20 6.58 16.59
CA PRO A 136 -15.89 7.94 17.03
C PRO A 136 -14.40 8.06 17.40
N LEU A 137 -13.82 9.20 17.03
CA LEU A 137 -12.44 9.58 17.37
C LEU A 137 -12.35 10.07 18.81
#